data_AF-A0A8S3H3E1-F1
#
_entry.id   AF-A0A8S3H3E1-F1
#
_cell.length_a   1.000
_cell.length_b   1.000
_cell.length_c   1.000
_cell.angle_alpha   90.00
_cell.angle_beta   90.00
_cell.angle_gamma   90.00
#
_symmetry.space_group_name_H-M   'P 1'
#
loop_
_entity.id
_entity.type
_entity.pdbx_description
1 polymer ?
#
loop_
_entity_poly.entity_id
_entity_poly.type
_entity_poly.pdbx_seq_one_letter_code
_entity_poly.pdbx_strand_id
1 'polypeptide(L)'
;MSLEHHIQEQRERFHILFDRLSDTQWSATAVPEAKSDLPTCQTQARLTKARIDNFNVAVDKEYKRLASIKGHGIRHIWYRVRGKLEEHLDEQEKTWLREFEQCKEEEQRLMVLQEEVQSAEQHLKECQNAYEEYIKTKKELAALLDRLFSGATPSYPDEDAMEQQLQNEKEHLVTIQNYHRVITHAFELMQKAHQALILCHRALDDALNMNTFDLFSD
;
A
#
# COMPACT_ATOMS: atom_id res chain seq x y z
N MET A 1 -1.27 -21.32 -47.41
CA MET A 1 -0.09 -20.43 -47.30
C MET A 1 0.90 -21.09 -46.35
N SER A 2 2.19 -21.13 -46.68
CA SER A 2 3.21 -21.78 -45.83
C SER A 2 3.43 -21.02 -44.52
N LEU A 3 3.70 -21.74 -43.42
CA LEU A 3 4.02 -21.18 -42.09
C LEU A 3 5.14 -20.12 -42.18
N GLU A 4 6.14 -20.38 -43.02
CA GLU A 4 7.27 -19.47 -43.26
C GLU A 4 6.83 -18.11 -43.80
N HIS A 5 5.82 -18.08 -44.67
CA HIS A 5 5.28 -16.84 -45.21
C HIS A 5 4.55 -16.03 -44.12
N HIS A 6 3.84 -16.71 -43.21
CA HIS A 6 3.14 -16.07 -42.10
C HIS A 6 4.10 -15.56 -41.01
N ILE A 7 5.18 -16.30 -40.75
CA ILE A 7 6.26 -15.87 -39.85
C ILE A 7 6.95 -14.62 -40.41
N GLN A 8 7.25 -14.60 -41.71
CA GLN A 8 7.88 -13.46 -42.36
C GLN A 8 6.98 -12.21 -42.31
N GLU A 9 5.67 -12.38 -42.46
CA GLU A 9 4.66 -11.31 -42.41
C GLU A 9 4.48 -10.75 -41.00
N GLN A 10 4.52 -11.58 -39.95
CA GLN A 10 4.34 -11.13 -38.56
C GLN A 10 5.64 -10.68 -37.87
N ARG A 11 6.79 -10.83 -38.51
CA ARG A 11 8.12 -10.51 -37.95
C ARG A 11 8.25 -9.06 -37.49
N GLU A 12 7.83 -8.10 -38.32
CA GLU A 12 7.93 -6.67 -37.99
C GLU A 12 7.07 -6.33 -36.77
N ARG A 13 5.86 -6.90 -36.72
CA ARG A 13 4.94 -6.72 -35.59
C ARG A 13 5.49 -7.34 -34.31
N PHE A 14 6.14 -8.50 -34.38
CA PHE A 14 6.81 -9.12 -33.24
C PHE A 14 7.91 -8.22 -32.69
N HIS A 15 8.78 -7.66 -33.54
CA HIS A 15 9.86 -6.76 -33.10
C HIS A 15 9.30 -5.51 -32.40
N ILE A 16 8.28 -4.86 -32.97
CA ILE A 16 7.64 -3.68 -32.35
C ILE A 16 7.07 -4.01 -30.97
N LEU A 17 6.38 -5.15 -30.83
CA LEU A 17 5.81 -5.57 -29.54
C LEU A 17 6.90 -5.95 -28.54
N PHE A 18 7.97 -6.59 -29.00
CA PHE A 18 9.09 -6.99 -28.14
C PHE A 18 9.86 -5.77 -27.61
N ASP A 19 10.15 -4.79 -28.47
CA ASP A 19 10.83 -3.56 -28.08
C ASP A 19 9.99 -2.78 -27.04
N ARG A 20 8.69 -2.62 -27.29
CA ARG A 20 7.76 -2.00 -26.33
C ARG A 20 7.68 -2.76 -25.01
N LEU A 21 7.74 -4.08 -25.04
CA LEU A 21 7.73 -4.91 -23.82
C LEU A 21 9.01 -4.66 -23.01
N SER A 22 10.17 -4.59 -23.69
CA SER A 22 11.46 -4.29 -23.07
C SER A 22 11.46 -2.90 -22.43
N ASP A 23 10.96 -1.89 -23.16
CA ASP A 23 10.91 -0.50 -22.70
C ASP A 23 9.97 -0.30 -21.50
N THR A 24 8.98 -1.17 -21.31
CA THR A 24 7.99 -1.07 -20.23
C THR A 24 8.23 -2.08 -19.10
N GLN A 25 9.23 -2.96 -19.21
CA GLN A 25 9.46 -4.04 -18.25
C GLN A 25 9.79 -3.53 -16.83
N TRP A 26 10.48 -2.40 -16.72
CA TRP A 26 10.83 -1.77 -15.43
C TRP A 26 9.59 -1.38 -14.61
N SER A 27 8.44 -1.13 -15.25
CA SER A 27 7.20 -0.73 -14.57
C SER A 27 6.69 -1.80 -13.60
N ALA A 28 6.98 -3.08 -13.86
CA ALA A 28 6.55 -4.18 -13.02
C ALA A 28 7.17 -4.13 -11.61
N THR A 29 8.41 -3.61 -11.49
CA THR A 29 9.08 -3.41 -10.20
C THR A 29 8.81 -2.02 -9.63
N ALA A 30 8.67 -1.00 -10.49
CA ALA A 30 8.47 0.38 -10.04
C ALA A 30 7.08 0.66 -9.46
N VAL A 31 6.02 0.00 -9.94
CA VAL A 31 4.65 0.20 -9.40
C VAL A 31 4.53 -0.20 -7.92
N PRO A 32 5.00 -1.37 -7.47
CA PRO A 32 5.02 -1.73 -6.05
C PRO A 32 5.79 -0.73 -5.18
N GLU A 33 6.95 -0.27 -5.66
CA GLU A 33 7.81 0.69 -4.96
C GLU A 33 7.11 2.04 -4.81
N ALA A 34 6.62 2.62 -5.91
CA ALA A 34 5.87 3.88 -5.90
C ALA A 34 4.58 3.81 -5.04
N LYS A 35 3.92 2.64 -4.98
CA LYS A 35 2.76 2.41 -4.10
C LYS A 35 3.13 2.37 -2.62
N SER A 36 4.36 1.96 -2.29
CA SER A 36 4.86 1.92 -0.91
C SER A 36 5.32 3.29 -0.42
N ASP A 37 5.86 4.12 -1.32
CA ASP A 37 6.44 5.42 -0.95
C ASP A 37 5.37 6.49 -0.71
N LEU A 38 4.31 6.52 -1.52
CA LEU A 38 3.24 7.52 -1.43
C LEU A 38 2.59 7.60 -0.03
N PRO A 39 2.19 6.48 0.62
CA PRO A 39 1.66 6.50 1.97
C PRO A 39 2.64 7.08 3.00
N THR A 40 3.94 6.87 2.82
CA THR A 40 4.98 7.38 3.73
C THR A 40 5.04 8.90 3.67
N CYS A 41 5.10 9.47 2.46
CA CYS A 41 5.07 10.92 2.23
C CYS A 41 3.75 11.55 2.75
N GLN A 42 2.60 10.94 2.45
CA GLN A 42 1.29 11.41 2.93
C GLN A 42 1.19 11.39 4.46
N THR A 43 1.73 10.35 5.11
CA THR A 43 1.76 10.25 6.57
C THR A 43 2.63 11.35 7.17
N GLN A 44 3.81 11.60 6.62
CA GLN A 44 4.69 12.68 7.07
C GLN A 44 4.02 14.05 6.93
N ALA A 45 3.43 14.35 5.77
CA ALA A 45 2.69 15.59 5.54
C ALA A 45 1.53 15.76 6.53
N ARG A 46 0.77 14.69 6.81
CA ARG A 46 -0.33 14.70 7.78
C ARG A 46 0.17 14.95 9.21
N LEU A 47 1.27 14.34 9.61
CA LEU A 47 1.86 14.53 10.94
C LEU A 47 2.37 15.97 11.12
N THR A 48 3.07 16.50 10.12
CA THR A 48 3.55 17.90 10.13
C THR A 48 2.37 18.88 10.18
N LYS A 49 1.33 18.64 9.39
CA LYS A 49 0.09 19.45 9.44
C LYS A 49 -0.57 19.41 10.81
N ALA A 50 -0.68 18.24 11.43
CA ALA A 50 -1.24 18.11 12.78
C ALA A 50 -0.43 18.87 13.84
N ARG A 51 0.91 18.94 13.69
CA ARG A 51 1.77 19.75 14.58
C ARG A 51 1.48 21.25 14.43
N ILE A 52 1.35 21.73 13.19
CA ILE A 52 1.01 23.13 12.89
C ILE A 52 -0.39 23.46 13.44
N ASP A 53 -1.38 22.59 13.23
CA ASP A 53 -2.73 22.79 13.74
C ASP A 53 -2.75 22.86 15.28
N ASN A 54 -2.02 21.97 15.96
CA ASN A 54 -1.89 22.00 17.42
C ASN A 54 -1.22 23.30 17.91
N PHE A 55 -0.18 23.77 17.21
CA PHE A 55 0.46 25.05 17.51
C PHE A 55 -0.51 26.22 17.34
N ASN A 56 -1.26 26.26 16.24
CA ASN A 56 -2.27 27.30 15.98
C ASN A 56 -3.36 27.33 17.06
N VAL A 57 -3.80 26.17 17.54
CA VAL A 57 -4.74 26.06 18.68
C VAL A 57 -4.12 26.59 19.97
N ALA A 58 -2.84 26.30 20.24
CA ALA A 58 -2.13 26.82 21.41
C ALA A 58 -1.98 28.35 21.34
N VAL A 59 -1.60 28.90 20.18
CA VAL A 59 -1.49 30.35 19.95
C VAL A 59 -2.83 31.05 20.13
N ASP A 60 -3.93 30.50 19.61
CA ASP A 60 -5.25 31.10 19.76
C ASP A 60 -5.72 31.10 21.23
N LYS A 61 -5.39 30.05 21.99
CA LYS A 61 -5.65 30.00 23.44
C LYS A 61 -4.87 31.07 24.19
N GLU A 62 -3.58 31.20 23.92
CA GLU A 62 -2.74 32.24 24.55
C GLU A 62 -3.18 33.65 24.15
N TYR A 63 -3.55 33.85 22.88
CA TYR A 63 -4.13 35.12 22.43
C TYR A 63 -5.41 35.48 23.18
N LYS A 64 -6.35 34.53 23.32
CA LYS A 64 -7.60 34.73 24.09
C LYS A 64 -7.32 35.03 25.56
N ARG A 65 -6.36 34.33 26.17
CA ARG A 65 -5.92 34.57 27.56
C ARG A 65 -5.37 35.99 27.70
N LEU A 66 -4.42 36.39 26.85
CA LEU A 66 -3.81 37.73 26.89
C LEU A 66 -4.85 38.84 26.63
N ALA A 67 -5.74 38.65 25.66
CA ALA A 67 -6.83 39.59 25.37
C ALA A 67 -7.77 39.78 26.57
N SER A 68 -8.03 38.72 27.35
CA SER A 68 -8.84 38.79 28.57
C SER A 68 -8.16 39.55 29.72
N ILE A 69 -6.82 39.51 29.79
CA ILE A 69 -6.03 40.11 30.88
C ILE A 69 -5.72 41.60 30.61
N LYS A 70 -5.43 41.98 29.36
CA LYS A 70 -4.92 43.33 29.02
C LYS A 70 -5.90 44.24 28.25
N GLY A 71 -7.11 43.78 27.92
CA GLY A 71 -8.09 44.59 27.19
C GLY A 71 -7.67 44.89 25.73
N HIS A 72 -8.55 45.59 24.98
CA HIS A 72 -8.60 45.69 23.51
C HIS A 72 -7.36 46.28 22.78
N GLY A 73 -6.23 46.55 23.45
CA GLY A 73 -5.04 47.22 22.86
C GLY A 73 -3.97 46.31 22.25
N ILE A 74 -4.02 44.99 22.47
CA ILE A 74 -2.88 44.09 22.18
C ILE A 74 -2.67 43.85 20.69
N ARG A 75 -3.71 43.96 19.85
CA ARG A 75 -3.62 43.70 18.40
C ARG A 75 -2.50 44.55 17.76
N HIS A 76 -2.34 45.80 18.20
CA HIS A 76 -1.32 46.72 17.66
C HIS A 76 0.09 46.49 18.21
N ILE A 77 0.21 45.94 19.42
CA ILE A 77 1.50 45.56 20.03
C ILE A 77 2.00 44.29 19.34
N TRP A 78 1.11 43.31 19.14
CA TRP A 78 1.40 42.04 18.47
C TRP A 78 1.97 42.22 17.05
N TYR A 79 1.43 43.17 16.27
CA TYR A 79 1.97 43.51 14.93
C TYR A 79 3.26 44.35 14.97
N ARG A 80 3.54 45.07 16.06
CA ARG A 80 4.72 45.95 16.21
C ARG A 80 5.96 45.20 16.72
N VAL A 81 5.78 44.02 17.32
CA VAL A 81 6.86 43.11 17.76
C VAL A 81 7.64 42.46 16.59
N ARG A 82 7.14 42.60 15.36
CA ARG A 82 7.66 42.03 14.10
C ARG A 82 9.07 42.50 13.64
N GLY A 83 9.89 43.13 14.49
CA GLY A 83 11.24 43.53 14.03
C GLY A 83 12.24 44.15 15.00
N LYS A 84 11.88 44.48 16.25
CA LYS A 84 12.83 45.04 17.24
C LYS A 84 12.42 44.67 18.67
N LEU A 85 12.67 43.44 19.07
CA LEU A 85 12.47 43.01 20.46
C LEU A 85 13.35 41.78 20.71
N GLU A 86 14.58 41.98 21.13
CA GLU A 86 15.41 40.89 21.70
C GLU A 86 15.95 41.27 23.09
N GLU A 87 16.12 42.57 23.36
CA GLU A 87 16.74 43.06 24.60
C GLU A 87 15.78 43.18 25.81
N HIS A 88 14.45 43.12 25.63
CA HIS A 88 13.46 43.38 26.70
C HIS A 88 12.30 42.38 26.77
N LEU A 89 12.51 41.12 26.38
CA LEU A 89 11.48 40.06 26.55
C LEU A 89 11.69 39.27 27.83
N ASP A 90 10.59 39.06 28.56
CA ASP A 90 10.50 38.06 29.64
C ASP A 90 10.76 36.64 29.10
N GLU A 91 11.24 35.71 29.93
CA GLU A 91 11.59 34.34 29.50
C GLU A 91 10.44 33.62 28.76
N GLN A 92 9.19 33.85 29.16
CA GLN A 92 8.00 33.29 28.51
C GLN A 92 7.81 33.78 27.07
N GLU A 93 8.18 35.03 26.84
CA GLU A 93 8.02 35.73 25.57
C GLU A 93 9.13 35.27 24.59
N LYS A 94 10.33 34.95 25.11
CA LYS A 94 11.41 34.29 24.35
C LYS A 94 11.09 32.84 23.98
N THR A 95 10.50 32.05 24.88
CA THR A 95 10.05 30.69 24.55
C THR A 95 8.99 30.69 23.47
N TRP A 96 8.05 31.64 23.52
CA TRP A 96 7.01 31.77 22.52
C TRP A 96 7.54 32.13 21.13
N LEU A 97 8.47 33.10 21.04
CA LEU A 97 9.13 33.44 19.77
C LEU A 97 9.81 32.23 19.13
N ARG A 98 10.50 31.42 19.94
CA ARG A 98 11.17 30.20 19.46
C ARG A 98 10.16 29.17 18.92
N GLU A 99 9.05 28.94 19.62
CA GLU A 99 8.02 28.02 19.12
C GLU A 99 7.32 28.55 17.86
N PHE A 100 7.17 29.87 17.73
CA PHE A 100 6.63 30.51 16.54
C PHE A 100 7.56 30.37 15.32
N GLU A 101 8.85 30.58 15.50
CA GLU A 101 9.86 30.33 14.46
C GLU A 101 9.84 28.86 14.02
N GLN A 102 9.80 27.93 14.97
CA GLN A 102 9.65 26.50 14.67
C GLN A 102 8.37 26.18 13.91
N CYS A 103 7.25 26.83 14.24
CA CYS A 103 6.01 26.64 13.48
C CYS A 103 6.14 27.16 12.04
N LYS A 104 6.82 28.30 11.83
CA LYS A 104 7.09 28.83 10.48
C LYS A 104 8.00 27.92 9.67
N GLU A 105 9.01 27.32 10.29
CA GLU A 105 9.85 26.30 9.66
C GLU A 105 9.03 25.05 9.31
N GLU A 106 8.15 24.58 10.19
CA GLU A 106 7.28 23.44 9.92
C GLU A 106 6.24 23.75 8.83
N GLU A 107 5.73 24.98 8.71
CA GLU A 107 4.88 25.43 7.59
C GLU A 107 5.62 25.36 6.25
N GLN A 108 6.87 25.83 6.20
CA GLN A 108 7.71 25.72 5.01
C GLN A 108 8.00 24.26 4.67
N ARG A 109 8.28 23.44 5.68
CA ARG A 109 8.47 21.99 5.52
C ARG A 109 7.21 21.30 5.02
N LEU A 110 6.03 21.71 5.48
CA LEU A 110 4.75 21.19 4.99
C LEU A 110 4.55 21.50 3.50
N MET A 111 4.94 22.69 3.05
CA MET A 111 4.87 23.07 1.64
C MET A 111 5.74 22.14 0.78
N VAL A 112 6.99 21.91 1.19
CA VAL A 112 7.90 20.97 0.50
C VAL A 112 7.34 19.54 0.51
N LEU A 113 6.83 19.06 1.65
CA LEU A 113 6.21 17.74 1.75
C LEU A 113 4.97 17.60 0.85
N GLN A 114 4.20 18.67 0.65
CA GLN A 114 3.05 18.66 -0.26
C GLN A 114 3.49 18.58 -1.73
N GLU A 115 4.57 19.27 -2.10
CA GLU A 115 5.18 19.16 -3.43
C GLU A 115 5.73 17.74 -3.66
N GLU A 116 6.39 17.14 -2.67
CA GLU A 116 6.85 15.76 -2.71
C GLU A 116 5.70 14.76 -2.88
N VAL A 117 4.58 14.95 -2.16
CA VAL A 117 3.37 14.12 -2.34
C VAL A 117 2.83 14.25 -3.76
N GLN A 118 2.73 15.46 -4.31
CA GLN A 118 2.27 15.65 -5.69
C GLN A 118 3.20 14.99 -6.71
N SER A 119 4.52 15.11 -6.51
CA SER A 119 5.53 14.46 -7.34
C SER A 119 5.41 12.93 -7.27
N ALA A 120 5.24 12.38 -6.06
CA ALA A 120 5.04 10.93 -5.85
C ALA A 120 3.73 10.43 -6.49
N GLU A 121 2.65 11.21 -6.44
CA GLU A 121 1.39 10.89 -7.11
C GLU A 121 1.53 10.87 -8.64
N GLN A 122 2.26 11.85 -9.20
CA GLN A 122 2.55 11.89 -10.63
C GLN A 122 3.41 10.71 -11.05
N HIS A 123 4.49 10.42 -10.33
CA HIS A 123 5.37 9.28 -10.58
C HIS A 123 4.62 7.94 -10.49
N LEU A 124 3.74 7.78 -9.50
CA LEU A 124 2.89 6.59 -9.38
C LEU A 124 1.98 6.42 -10.59
N LYS A 125 1.38 7.51 -11.07
CA LYS A 125 0.52 7.49 -12.25
C LYS A 125 1.30 7.13 -13.51
N GLU A 126 2.50 7.65 -13.68
CA GLU A 126 3.40 7.31 -14.79
C GLU A 126 3.78 5.83 -14.77
N CYS A 127 4.17 5.30 -13.60
CA CYS A 127 4.46 3.89 -13.42
C CYS A 127 3.24 3.01 -13.76
N GLN A 128 2.04 3.41 -13.34
CA GLN A 128 0.80 2.69 -13.63
C GLN A 128 0.50 2.67 -15.13
N ASN A 129 0.62 3.80 -15.82
CA ASN A 129 0.42 3.87 -17.27
C ASN A 129 1.41 2.95 -18.01
N ALA A 130 2.70 2.98 -17.62
CA ALA A 130 3.71 2.11 -18.19
C ALA A 130 3.42 0.62 -17.92
N TYR A 131 2.87 0.30 -16.74
CA TYR A 131 2.48 -1.06 -16.38
C TYR A 131 1.25 -1.56 -17.14
N GLU A 132 0.28 -0.69 -17.39
CA GLU A 132 -0.87 -1.00 -18.24
C GLU A 132 -0.41 -1.29 -19.68
N GLU A 133 0.51 -0.49 -20.20
CA GLU A 133 1.12 -0.71 -21.51
C GLU A 133 1.93 -2.02 -21.55
N TYR A 134 2.69 -2.32 -20.49
CA TYR A 134 3.39 -3.60 -20.34
C TYR A 134 2.43 -4.79 -20.41
N ILE A 135 1.34 -4.77 -19.63
CA ILE A 135 0.33 -5.85 -19.63
C ILE A 135 -0.31 -5.98 -21.00
N LYS A 136 -0.69 -4.86 -21.62
CA LYS A 136 -1.33 -4.85 -22.94
C LYS A 136 -0.41 -5.45 -23.99
N THR A 137 0.84 -4.98 -24.05
CA THR A 137 1.86 -5.46 -24.99
C THR A 137 2.15 -6.95 -24.76
N LYS A 138 2.25 -7.39 -23.51
CA LYS A 138 2.41 -8.80 -23.16
C LYS A 138 1.26 -9.67 -23.67
N LYS A 139 0.02 -9.21 -23.52
CA LYS A 139 -1.17 -9.92 -24.03
C LYS A 139 -1.20 -9.97 -25.55
N GLU A 140 -0.88 -8.86 -26.21
CA GLU A 140 -0.81 -8.80 -27.67
C GLU A 140 0.28 -9.71 -28.23
N LEU A 141 1.44 -9.76 -27.58
CA LEU A 141 2.54 -10.66 -27.93
C LEU A 141 2.12 -12.13 -27.74
N ALA A 142 1.50 -12.46 -26.60
CA ALA A 142 1.01 -13.80 -26.33
C ALA A 142 -0.04 -14.22 -27.37
N ALA A 143 -0.99 -13.36 -27.75
CA ALA A 143 -1.99 -13.65 -28.77
C ALA A 143 -1.38 -13.80 -30.18
N LEU A 144 -0.33 -13.04 -30.49
CA LEU A 144 0.39 -13.16 -31.76
C LEU A 144 1.14 -14.50 -31.84
N LEU A 145 1.83 -14.88 -30.77
CA LEU A 145 2.50 -16.17 -30.66
C LEU A 145 1.51 -17.33 -30.69
N ASP A 146 0.42 -17.22 -29.94
CA ASP A 146 -0.66 -18.19 -29.96
C ASP A 146 -1.23 -18.32 -31.38
N ARG A 147 -1.46 -17.25 -32.13
CA ARG A 147 -1.92 -17.37 -33.52
C ARG A 147 -0.91 -18.01 -34.48
N LEU A 148 0.39 -17.82 -34.25
CA LEU A 148 1.46 -18.36 -35.09
C LEU A 148 1.76 -19.83 -34.79
N PHE A 149 1.65 -20.21 -33.52
CA PHE A 149 2.08 -21.50 -33.01
C PHE A 149 0.94 -22.36 -32.45
N SER A 150 -0.30 -21.85 -32.36
CA SER A 150 -1.48 -22.66 -32.03
C SER A 150 -2.03 -23.31 -33.30
N GLY A 151 -2.01 -24.64 -33.30
CA GLY A 151 -2.43 -25.49 -34.39
C GLY A 151 -1.69 -26.80 -34.34
N ALA A 152 -2.30 -27.87 -34.85
CA ALA A 152 -1.63 -29.16 -34.95
C ALA A 152 -0.38 -28.99 -35.81
N THR A 153 0.78 -29.43 -35.30
CA THR A 153 2.02 -29.45 -36.08
C THR A 153 1.85 -30.52 -37.14
N PRO A 154 1.62 -30.20 -38.43
CA PRO A 154 1.13 -31.18 -39.42
C PRO A 154 2.10 -32.35 -39.65
N SER A 155 3.34 -32.18 -39.24
CA SER A 155 4.41 -33.17 -39.34
C SER A 155 4.50 -34.13 -38.14
N TYR A 156 3.84 -33.84 -37.00
CA TYR A 156 4.01 -34.57 -35.73
C TYR A 156 2.69 -34.74 -34.96
N PRO A 157 1.69 -35.45 -35.51
CA PRO A 157 0.39 -35.65 -34.86
C PRO A 157 0.48 -36.41 -33.52
N ASP A 158 1.51 -37.26 -33.36
CA ASP A 158 1.74 -38.01 -32.11
C ASP A 158 2.22 -37.09 -30.98
N GLU A 159 3.01 -36.05 -31.29
CA GLU A 159 3.46 -35.06 -30.31
C GLU A 159 2.31 -34.18 -29.85
N ASP A 160 1.46 -33.72 -30.78
CA ASP A 160 0.25 -32.94 -30.45
C ASP A 160 -0.69 -33.73 -29.52
N ALA A 161 -0.84 -35.04 -29.74
CA ALA A 161 -1.66 -35.91 -28.89
C ALA A 161 -1.06 -36.03 -27.47
N MET A 162 0.27 -36.12 -27.36
CA MET A 162 0.97 -36.14 -26.08
C MET A 162 0.85 -34.80 -25.34
N GLU A 163 0.95 -33.67 -26.05
CA GLU A 163 0.80 -32.34 -25.46
C GLU A 163 -0.62 -32.11 -24.92
N GLN A 164 -1.64 -32.53 -25.65
CA GLN A 164 -3.02 -32.49 -25.17
C GLN A 164 -3.24 -33.37 -23.95
N GLN A 165 -2.68 -34.58 -23.93
CA GLN A 165 -2.73 -35.46 -22.76
C GLN A 165 -2.04 -34.82 -21.56
N LEU A 166 -0.84 -34.26 -21.74
CA LEU A 166 -0.09 -33.57 -20.70
C LEU A 166 -0.87 -32.37 -20.14
N GLN A 167 -1.53 -31.59 -21.02
CA GLN A 167 -2.33 -30.45 -20.60
C GLN A 167 -3.54 -30.90 -19.76
N ASN A 168 -4.25 -31.94 -20.19
CA ASN A 168 -5.35 -32.53 -19.44
C ASN A 168 -4.87 -33.06 -18.08
N GLU A 169 -3.73 -33.74 -18.02
CA GLU A 169 -3.15 -34.23 -16.76
C GLU A 169 -2.76 -33.09 -15.81
N LYS A 170 -2.21 -31.99 -16.33
CA LYS A 170 -1.90 -30.80 -15.54
C LYS A 170 -3.17 -30.18 -14.93
N GLU A 171 -4.24 -30.07 -15.71
CA GLU A 171 -5.53 -29.55 -15.24
C GLU A 171 -6.15 -30.47 -14.15
N HIS A 172 -6.05 -31.78 -14.35
CA HIS A 172 -6.43 -32.76 -13.33
C HIS A 172 -5.59 -32.61 -12.05
N LEU A 173 -4.27 -32.46 -12.17
CA LEU A 173 -3.37 -32.28 -11.04
C LEU A 173 -3.71 -31.01 -10.24
N VAL A 174 -3.95 -29.88 -10.91
CA VAL A 174 -4.37 -28.62 -10.26
C VAL A 174 -5.69 -28.82 -9.50
N THR A 175 -6.63 -29.54 -10.09
CA THR A 175 -7.92 -29.86 -9.44
C THR A 175 -7.73 -30.70 -8.18
N ILE A 176 -6.89 -31.73 -8.24
CA ILE A 176 -6.55 -32.58 -7.09
C ILE A 176 -5.83 -31.78 -6.00
N GLN A 177 -4.89 -30.91 -6.36
CA GLN A 177 -4.18 -30.05 -5.41
C GLN A 177 -5.14 -29.08 -4.69
N ASN A 178 -6.08 -28.48 -5.41
CA ASN A 178 -7.10 -27.63 -4.82
C ASN A 178 -7.98 -28.40 -3.83
N TYR A 179 -8.42 -29.60 -4.21
CA TYR A 179 -9.20 -30.47 -3.34
C TYR A 179 -8.43 -30.87 -2.08
N HIS A 180 -7.16 -31.24 -2.23
CA HIS A 180 -6.28 -31.55 -1.11
C HIS A 180 -6.14 -30.35 -0.16
N ARG A 181 -5.93 -29.14 -0.68
CA ARG A 181 -5.83 -27.92 0.14
C ARG A 181 -7.09 -27.67 0.97
N VAL A 182 -8.27 -27.86 0.37
CA VAL A 182 -9.56 -27.69 1.06
C VAL A 182 -9.71 -28.73 2.17
N ILE A 183 -9.39 -30.00 1.90
CA ILE A 183 -9.46 -31.06 2.92
C ILE A 183 -8.50 -30.78 4.07
N THR A 184 -7.25 -30.43 3.78
CA THR A 184 -6.25 -30.12 4.81
C THR A 184 -6.72 -28.96 5.69
N HIS A 185 -7.28 -27.90 5.09
CA HIS A 185 -7.83 -26.79 5.85
C HIS A 185 -9.02 -27.19 6.72
N ALA A 186 -9.94 -28.01 6.19
CA ALA A 186 -11.06 -28.54 6.96
C ALA A 186 -10.59 -29.39 8.15
N PHE A 187 -9.56 -30.21 7.94
CA PHE A 187 -8.96 -31.03 8.99
C PHE A 187 -8.32 -30.16 10.10
N GLU A 188 -7.55 -29.13 9.73
CA GLU A 188 -6.99 -28.17 10.70
C GLU A 188 -8.09 -27.48 11.52
N LEU A 189 -9.19 -27.07 10.88
CA LEU A 189 -10.31 -26.44 11.56
C LEU A 189 -11.01 -27.40 12.53
N MET A 190 -11.23 -28.65 12.12
CA MET A 190 -11.77 -29.70 12.98
C MET A 190 -10.84 -29.99 14.16
N GLN A 191 -9.53 -29.99 13.96
CA GLN A 191 -8.55 -30.18 15.03
C GLN A 191 -8.59 -29.03 16.04
N LYS A 192 -8.68 -27.78 15.57
CA LYS A 192 -8.84 -26.61 16.45
C LYS A 192 -10.16 -26.65 17.21
N ALA A 193 -11.25 -27.01 16.56
CA ALA A 193 -12.56 -27.17 17.21
C ALA A 193 -12.50 -28.26 18.29
N HIS A 194 -11.87 -29.39 17.99
CA HIS A 194 -11.66 -30.47 18.96
C HIS A 194 -10.83 -30.02 20.17
N GLN A 195 -9.74 -29.29 19.95
CA GLN A 195 -8.93 -28.71 21.04
C GLN A 195 -9.74 -27.72 21.90
N ALA A 196 -10.54 -26.85 21.26
CA ALA A 196 -11.41 -25.93 21.98
C ALA A 196 -12.45 -26.66 22.83
N LEU A 197 -13.07 -27.73 22.30
CA LEU A 197 -14.00 -28.57 23.05
C LEU A 197 -13.34 -29.25 24.25
N ILE A 198 -12.11 -29.74 24.12
CA ILE A 198 -11.35 -30.30 25.25
C ILE A 198 -11.12 -29.24 26.33
N LEU A 199 -10.75 -28.01 25.94
CA LEU A 199 -10.55 -26.92 26.89
C LEU A 199 -11.85 -26.50 27.58
N CYS A 200 -12.95 -26.40 26.83
CA CYS A 200 -14.28 -26.12 27.40
C CYS A 200 -14.69 -27.22 28.38
N HIS A 201 -14.47 -28.49 28.05
CA HIS A 201 -14.79 -29.60 28.94
C HIS A 201 -14.00 -29.52 30.25
N ARG A 202 -12.69 -29.28 30.19
CA ARG A 202 -11.85 -29.08 31.38
C ARG A 202 -12.31 -27.89 32.22
N ALA A 203 -12.63 -26.76 31.60
CA ALA A 203 -13.12 -25.59 32.32
C ALA A 203 -14.47 -25.86 33.01
N LEU A 204 -15.35 -26.67 32.40
CA LEU A 204 -16.60 -27.11 33.03
C LEU A 204 -16.35 -28.04 34.21
N ASP A 205 -15.41 -28.98 34.10
CA ASP A 205 -15.03 -29.86 35.19
C ASP A 205 -14.41 -29.08 36.36
N ASP A 206 -13.53 -28.12 36.07
CA ASP A 206 -12.93 -27.22 37.07
C ASP A 206 -14.01 -26.38 37.78
N ALA A 207 -14.95 -25.81 37.02
CA ALA A 207 -16.07 -25.05 37.58
C ALA A 207 -17.00 -25.91 38.45
N LEU A 208 -17.24 -27.16 38.06
CA LEU A 208 -18.00 -28.13 38.85
C LEU A 208 -17.28 -28.47 40.14
N ASN A 209 -15.97 -28.72 40.08
CA ASN A 209 -15.13 -29.00 41.25
C ASN A 209 -15.08 -27.82 42.22
N MET A 210 -14.92 -26.59 41.73
CA MET A 210 -14.96 -25.37 42.56
C MET A 210 -16.32 -25.20 43.26
N ASN A 211 -17.43 -25.40 42.52
CA ASN A 211 -18.77 -25.33 43.10
C ASN A 211 -18.96 -26.38 44.22
N THR A 212 -18.48 -27.61 44.01
CA THR A 212 -18.53 -28.62 45.08
C THR A 212 -17.67 -28.24 46.28
N PHE A 213 -16.49 -27.64 46.08
CA PHE A 213 -15.64 -27.20 47.18
C PHE A 213 -16.35 -26.12 48.00
N ASP A 214 -16.91 -25.08 47.36
CA ASP A 214 -17.65 -24.01 48.05
C ASP A 214 -18.85 -24.54 48.85
N LEU A 215 -19.55 -25.57 48.35
CA LEU A 215 -20.70 -26.19 49.02
C LEU A 215 -20.34 -27.01 50.29
N PHE A 216 -19.10 -27.46 50.42
CA PHE A 216 -18.62 -28.27 51.54
C PHE A 216 -17.57 -27.56 52.41
N SER A 217 -17.31 -26.27 52.17
CA SER A 217 -16.32 -25.45 52.90
C SER A 217 -16.89 -24.58 54.03
N ASP A 218 -18.21 -24.62 54.25
CA ASP A 218 -18.89 -24.02 55.42
C ASP A 218 -19.10 -25.07 56.54
#